data_AF-A0A097ED42-F1
#
_entry.id   AF-A0A097ED42-F1
#
_cell.length_a   1.000
_cell.length_b   1.000
_cell.length_c   1.000
_cell.angle_alpha   90.00
_cell.angle_beta   90.00
_cell.angle_gamma   90.00
#
_symmetry.space_group_name_H-M   'P 1'
#
loop_
_entity.id
_entity.type
_entity.pdbx_description
1 polymer ?
#
loop_
_entity_poly.entity_id
_entity_poly.type
_entity_poly.pdbx_seq_one_letter_code
_entity_poly.pdbx_strand_id
1 'polypeptide(L)'
;MAGVVAQVALAWAMAKPGVTSPLIGARTVEQLTGNLAAAPLTLDHEQMARLDEVSAPPPGFSAGLASLAIRRMVFGGRDVRGWGE
;
A
#
# COMPACT_ATOMS: atom_id res chain seq x y z
N MET A 1 11.66 -18.63 7.45
CA MET A 1 11.86 -17.18 7.20
C MET A 1 10.81 -16.52 6.30
N ALA A 2 10.25 -17.19 5.29
CA ALA A 2 9.28 -16.56 4.36
C ALA A 2 8.06 -15.90 5.03
N GLY A 3 7.58 -16.44 6.17
CA GLY A 3 6.48 -15.85 6.92
C GLY A 3 6.77 -14.47 7.52
N VAL A 4 8.02 -14.20 7.92
CA VAL A 4 8.40 -12.93 8.57
C VAL A 4 8.36 -11.76 7.57
N VAL A 5 8.83 -11.98 6.34
CA VAL A 5 8.81 -10.95 5.30
C VAL A 5 7.36 -10.57 4.93
N ALA A 6 6.48 -11.56 4.79
CA ALA A 6 5.06 -11.32 4.53
C ALA A 6 4.39 -10.56 5.67
N GLN A 7 4.72 -10.89 6.93
CA GLN A 7 4.18 -10.19 8.10
C GLN A 7 4.57 -8.71 8.12
N VAL A 8 5.85 -8.40 7.91
CA VAL A 8 6.34 -7.02 7.88
C VAL A 8 5.69 -6.24 6.74
N ALA A 9 5.57 -6.84 5.55
CA ALA A 9 4.93 -6.19 4.41
C ALA A 9 3.45 -5.89 4.65
N LEU A 10 2.72 -6.82 5.27
CA LEU A 10 1.31 -6.61 5.62
C LEU A 10 1.14 -5.55 6.72
N ALA A 11 1.97 -5.58 7.76
CA ALA A 11 1.96 -4.55 8.81
C ALA A 11 2.27 -3.15 8.25
N TRP A 12 3.24 -3.06 7.35
CA TRP A 12 3.57 -1.82 6.64
C TRP A 12 2.41 -1.29 5.80
N ALA A 13 1.76 -2.17 5.03
CA ALA A 13 0.62 -1.79 4.20
C ALA A 13 -0.60 -1.37 5.05
N MET A 14 -0.88 -2.06 6.16
CA MET A 14 -1.94 -1.73 7.10
C MET A 14 -1.77 -0.37 7.75
N ALA A 15 -0.53 0.05 8.02
CA ALA A 15 -0.24 1.33 8.65
C ALA A 15 -0.41 2.55 7.71
N LYS A 16 -0.71 2.34 6.42
CA LYS A 16 -0.83 3.44 5.45
C LYS A 16 -2.11 4.24 5.58
N PRO A 17 -2.05 5.56 5.41
CA PRO A 17 -3.25 6.39 5.32
C PRO A 17 -4.23 5.88 4.25
N GLY A 18 -5.51 5.77 4.61
CA GLY A 18 -6.56 5.31 3.71
C GLY A 18 -6.68 3.78 3.57
N VAL A 19 -5.80 2.99 4.19
CA VAL A 19 -5.92 1.53 4.21
C VAL A 19 -6.71 1.10 5.45
N THR A 20 -7.90 0.53 5.26
CA THR A 20 -8.70 -0.03 6.38
C THR A 20 -8.33 -1.48 6.68
N SER A 21 -8.14 -2.30 5.64
CA SER A 21 -7.71 -3.68 5.76
C SER A 21 -7.05 -4.16 4.46
N PRO A 22 -5.94 -4.92 4.51
CA PRO A 22 -5.39 -5.59 3.35
C PRO A 22 -6.24 -6.83 3.01
N LEU A 23 -6.26 -7.19 1.74
CA LEU A 23 -6.76 -8.47 1.28
C LEU A 23 -5.61 -9.47 1.23
N ILE A 24 -5.76 -10.61 1.90
CA ILE A 24 -4.74 -11.66 1.95
C ILE A 24 -5.24 -12.94 1.28
N GLY A 25 -4.34 -13.60 0.54
CA GLY A 25 -4.57 -14.94 0.01
C GLY A 25 -3.69 -15.96 0.74
N ALA A 26 -4.24 -17.14 1.03
CA ALA A 26 -3.50 -18.25 1.61
C ALA A 26 -4.03 -19.58 1.03
N ARG A 27 -3.12 -20.46 0.61
CA ARG A 27 -3.45 -21.81 0.11
C ARG A 27 -3.24 -22.90 1.16
N THR A 28 -2.60 -22.56 2.27
CA THR A 28 -2.39 -23.45 3.42
C THR A 28 -2.66 -22.71 4.72
N VAL A 29 -2.91 -23.47 5.79
CA VAL A 29 -3.16 -22.90 7.13
C VAL A 29 -1.92 -22.17 7.64
N GLU A 30 -0.72 -22.69 7.36
CA GLU A 30 0.54 -22.07 7.79
C GLU A 30 0.74 -20.70 7.15
N GLN A 31 0.34 -20.52 5.88
CA GLN A 31 0.34 -19.22 5.22
C GLN A 31 -0.68 -18.27 5.84
N LEU A 32 -1.88 -18.76 6.13
CA LEU A 32 -2.92 -17.97 6.77
C LEU A 32 -2.45 -17.48 8.16
N THR A 33 -2.01 -18.39 9.02
CA THR A 33 -1.47 -18.07 10.35
C THR A 33 -0.27 -17.14 10.25
N GLY A 34 0.61 -17.37 9.27
CA GLY A 34 1.74 -16.50 8.96
C GLY A 34 1.28 -15.07 8.65
N ASN A 35 0.31 -14.89 7.77
CA ASN A 35 -0.22 -13.57 7.39
C ASN A 35 -0.95 -12.89 8.56
N LEU A 36 -1.76 -13.63 9.32
CA LEU A 36 -2.52 -13.09 10.45
C LEU A 36 -1.62 -12.58 11.59
N ALA A 37 -0.43 -13.15 11.75
CA ALA A 37 0.56 -12.66 12.72
C ALA A 37 1.10 -11.25 12.40
N ALA A 38 0.75 -10.65 11.25
CA ALA A 38 1.03 -9.25 10.95
C ALA A 38 0.17 -8.27 11.74
N ALA A 39 -1.06 -8.64 12.10
CA ALA A 39 -2.03 -7.75 12.72
C ALA A 39 -1.55 -7.10 14.05
N PRO A 40 -0.88 -7.83 14.98
CA PRO A 40 -0.36 -7.23 16.20
C PRO A 40 1.00 -6.55 16.02
N LEU A 41 1.64 -6.65 14.84
CA LEU A 41 2.98 -6.11 14.61
C LEU A 41 2.91 -4.59 14.43
N THR A 42 3.59 -3.86 15.30
CA THR A 42 3.78 -2.40 15.15
C THR A 42 5.20 -2.14 14.68
N LEU A 43 5.33 -1.46 13.54
CA LEU A 43 6.61 -0.99 13.04
C LEU A 43 6.89 0.39 13.63
N ASP A 44 8.11 0.61 14.09
CA ASP A 44 8.51 1.93 14.57
C ASP A 44 8.69 2.92 13.41
N HIS A 45 8.90 4.19 13.75
CA HIS A 45 9.03 5.27 12.76
C HIS A 45 10.21 5.06 11.81
N GLU A 46 11.35 4.57 12.30
CA GLU A 46 12.55 4.36 11.48
C GLU A 46 12.35 3.20 10.49
N GLN A 47 11.76 2.10 10.97
CA GLN A 47 11.38 0.96 10.15
C GLN A 47 10.37 1.36 9.07
N MET A 48 9.37 2.15 9.44
CA MET A 48 8.38 2.68 8.48
C MET A 48 9.05 3.54 7.42
N ALA A 49 9.85 4.53 7.83
CA ALA A 49 10.54 5.43 6.91
C ALA A 49 11.46 4.68 5.93
N ARG A 50 12.20 3.67 6.43
CA ARG A 50 13.07 2.84 5.60
C ARG A 50 12.29 2.03 4.58
N LEU A 51 11.16 1.44 4.98
CA LEU A 51 10.30 0.69 4.06
C LEU A 51 9.64 1.61 3.02
N ASP A 52 9.31 2.84 3.39
CA ASP A 52 8.73 3.85 2.49
C ASP A 52 9.71 4.25 1.40
N GLU A 53 10.96 4.51 1.79
CA GLU A 53 12.01 4.92 0.88
C GLU A 53 12.28 3.83 -0.18
N VAL A 54 12.47 2.58 0.26
CA VAL A 54 12.80 1.48 -0.67
C VAL A 54 11.60 1.02 -1.50
N SER A 55 10.38 1.28 -1.05
CA SER A 55 9.13 0.88 -1.73
C SER A 55 8.50 2.02 -2.54
N ALA A 56 9.12 3.21 -2.55
CA ALA A 56 8.63 4.34 -3.32
C ALA A 56 8.57 3.96 -4.81
N PRO A 57 7.40 4.10 -5.47
CA PRO A 57 7.31 3.76 -6.88
C PRO A 57 8.24 4.66 -7.69
N PRO A 58 8.96 4.12 -8.69
CA PRO A 58 9.74 4.96 -9.58
C PRO A 58 8.80 5.95 -10.29
N PRO A 59 9.26 7.18 -10.59
CA PRO A 59 8.53 8.09 -11.45
C PRO A 59 8.40 7.47 -12.84
N GLY A 60 7.30 6.74 -13.08
CA GLY A 60 7.06 5.96 -14.28
C GLY A 60 5.66 6.20 -14.85
N PHE A 61 5.20 5.28 -15.70
CA PHE A 61 3.93 5.36 -16.43
C PHE A 61 2.71 5.75 -15.56
N SER A 62 2.64 5.28 -14.30
CA SER A 62 1.56 5.62 -13.37
C SER A 62 1.53 7.10 -12.96
N ALA A 63 2.69 7.75 -12.82
CA ALA A 63 2.77 9.18 -12.58
C ALA A 63 2.26 9.96 -13.81
N GLY A 64 2.53 9.45 -15.02
CA GLY A 64 1.97 9.97 -16.26
C GLY A 64 0.44 9.86 -16.32
N LEU A 65 -0.14 8.75 -15.86
CA LEU A 65 -1.60 8.57 -15.75
C LEU A 65 -2.25 9.56 -14.78
N ALA A 66 -1.53 9.97 -13.73
CA ALA A 66 -1.97 11.00 -12.82
C ALA A 66 -1.72 12.44 -13.33
N SER A 67 -1.12 12.61 -14.51
CA SER A 67 -0.82 13.94 -15.07
C SER A 67 -2.07 14.80 -15.25
N LEU A 68 -1.90 16.11 -15.18
CA LEU A 68 -2.97 17.07 -15.41
C LEU A 68 -3.61 16.92 -16.81
N ALA A 69 -2.81 16.55 -17.82
CA ALA A 69 -3.31 16.31 -19.17
C ALA A 69 -4.26 15.11 -19.22
N ILE A 70 -3.89 13.97 -18.62
CA ILE A 70 -4.73 12.77 -18.59
C ILE A 70 -5.97 12.99 -17.72
N ARG A 71 -5.82 13.63 -16.55
CA ARG A 71 -6.97 13.99 -15.69
C ARG A 71 -8.00 14.84 -16.42
N ARG A 72 -7.56 15.87 -17.16
CA ARG A 72 -8.47 16.71 -17.99
C ARG A 72 -9.15 15.91 -19.08
N MET A 73 -8.45 14.99 -19.74
CA MET A 73 -9.04 14.13 -20.76
C MET A 73 -10.13 13.21 -20.17
N VAL A 74 -9.83 12.54 -19.05
CA VAL A 74 -10.76 11.59 -18.40
C VAL A 74 -12.01 12.28 -17.86
N PHE A 75 -11.86 13.48 -17.26
CA PHE A 75 -12.96 14.21 -16.64
C PHE A 75 -13.52 15.35 -17.49
N GLY A 76 -13.20 15.42 -18.78
CA GLY A 76 -13.72 16.45 -19.70
C GLY A 76 -13.40 17.88 -19.28
N GLY A 77 -12.20 18.10 -18.71
CA GLY A 77 -11.74 19.41 -18.23
C GLY A 77 -12.35 19.86 -16.90
N ARG A 78 -13.18 19.03 -16.25
CA ARG A 78 -13.77 19.33 -14.94
C ARG A 78 -12.75 19.08 -13.83
N ASP A 79 -12.77 19.96 -12.83
CA ASP A 79 -12.05 19.72 -11.58
C ASP A 79 -12.84 18.70 -10.76
N VAL A 80 -12.23 17.56 -10.47
CA VAL A 80 -12.82 16.44 -9.73
C VAL A 80 -11.92 16.15 -8.54
N ARG A 81 -12.46 16.32 -7.33
CA ARG A 81 -11.78 15.98 -6.08
C ARG A 81 -12.11 14.57 -5.63
N GLY A 82 -11.22 13.98 -4.84
CA GLY A 82 -11.48 12.72 -4.16
C GLY A 82 -12.65 12.84 -3.18
N TRP A 83 -13.31 11.71 -2.89
CA TRP A 83 -14.30 11.67 -1.82
C TRP A 83 -13.62 11.96 -0.48
N GLY A 84 -13.93 13.11 0.13
CA GLY A 84 -13.36 13.54 1.42
C GLY A 84 -12.24 14.59 1.33
N GLU A 85 -11.98 15.19 0.16
CA GLU A 85 -11.05 16.32 -0.06
C GLU A 85 -11.75 17.68 -0.25
#